data_AF-A0A1G9HQY4-F1
#
_entry.id   AF-A0A1G9HQY4-F1
#
_cell.length_a   1.000
_cell.length_b   1.000
_cell.length_c   1.000
_cell.angle_alpha   90.00
_cell.angle_beta   90.00
_cell.angle_gamma   90.00
#
_symmetry.space_group_name_H-M   'P 1'
#
loop_
_entity.id
_entity.type
_entity.pdbx_description
1 polymer ?
#
loop_
_entity_poly.entity_id
_entity_poly.type
_entity_poly.pdbx_seq_one_letter_code
_entity_poly.pdbx_strand_id
1 'polypeptide(L)' 'MKKKAKEVRQEAVEVICPKCRETNIVYFPKESMPTCPYCKVEMIIKEVLTEGKYG' A
#
# COMPACT_ATOMS: atom_id res chain seq x y z
N MET A 1 7.48 19.18 25.59
CA MET A 1 8.23 18.39 24.59
C MET A 1 7.61 18.61 23.22
N LYS A 2 8.33 19.22 22.27
CA LYS A 2 7.82 19.55 20.93
C LYS A 2 7.91 18.30 20.04
N LYS A 3 6.80 17.61 19.79
CA LYS A 3 6.73 16.47 18.84
C LYS A 3 6.93 17.04 17.42
N LYS A 4 8.10 16.83 16.84
CA LYS A 4 8.34 17.14 15.42
C LYS A 4 7.46 16.20 14.59
N ALA A 5 6.45 16.75 13.91
CA ALA A 5 5.71 16.03 12.89
C ALA A 5 6.69 15.71 11.76
N LYS A 6 7.20 14.48 11.75
CA LYS A 6 8.00 13.95 10.65
C LYS A 6 7.04 13.87 9.46
N GLU A 7 7.25 14.69 8.43
CA GLU A 7 6.49 14.59 7.18
C GLU A 7 6.61 13.15 6.69
N VAL A 8 5.51 12.40 6.81
CA VAL A 8 5.46 11.00 6.41
C VAL A 8 5.25 11.00 4.91
N ARG A 9 6.33 10.82 4.14
CA ARG A 9 6.23 10.60 2.70
C ARG A 9 5.41 9.33 2.48
N GLN A 10 4.39 9.44 1.65
CA GLN A 10 3.61 8.27 1.28
C GLN A 10 4.22 7.59 0.06
N GLU A 11 4.51 6.30 0.17
CA GLU A 11 5.05 5.47 -0.91
C GLU A 11 3.93 4.67 -1.56
N ALA A 12 3.94 4.60 -2.89
CA ALA A 12 3.00 3.74 -3.61
C ALA A 12 3.43 2.28 -3.45
N VAL A 13 2.49 1.42 -3.07
CA VAL A 13 2.72 -0.03 -2.98
C VAL A 13 1.58 -0.75 -3.69
N GLU A 14 1.92 -1.83 -4.39
CA GLU A 14 0.94 -2.78 -4.91
C GLU A 14 0.58 -3.76 -3.80
N VAL A 15 -0.71 -3.88 -3.51
CA VAL A 15 -1.28 -4.90 -2.62
C VAL A 15 -1.99 -5.97 -3.43
N ILE A 16 -2.05 -7.19 -2.90
CA ILE A 16 -2.68 -8.35 -3.52
C ILE A 16 -3.63 -9.06 -2.56
N CYS A 17 -4.76 -9.53 -3.07
CA CYS A 17 -5.64 -10.43 -2.34
C CYS A 17 -4.99 -11.82 -2.23
N PRO A 18 -4.77 -12.38 -1.02
CA PRO A 18 -4.16 -13.69 -0.87
C PRO A 18 -5.04 -14.85 -1.37
N LYS A 19 -6.33 -14.60 -1.65
CA LYS A 19 -7.28 -15.62 -2.13
C LYS A 19 -7.45 -15.62 -3.66
N CYS A 20 -7.84 -14.48 -4.23
CA CYS A 20 -8.17 -14.37 -5.66
C CYS A 20 -7.09 -13.69 -6.50
N ARG A 21 -6.00 -13.21 -5.86
CA ARG A 21 -4.89 -12.50 -6.51
C ARG A 21 -5.23 -11.17 -7.19
N GLU A 22 -6.41 -10.61 -6.92
CA GLU A 22 -6.75 -9.24 -7.30
C GLU A 22 -5.73 -8.26 -6.72
N THR A 23 -5.25 -7.30 -7.50
CA THR A 23 -4.26 -6.31 -7.04
C THR A 23 -4.82 -4.89 -7.02
N ASN A 24 -4.22 -4.03 -6.20
CA ASN A 24 -4.58 -2.62 -6.11
C ASN A 24 -3.36 -1.80 -5.69
N ILE A 25 -3.31 -0.52 -6.03
CA ILE A 25 -2.23 0.39 -5.64
C ILE A 25 -2.72 1.26 -4.49
N VAL A 26 -1.96 1.29 -3.39
CA VAL A 26 -2.25 2.13 -2.23
C VAL A 26 -1.02 2.90 -1.80
N TYR A 27 -1.24 4.03 -1.13
CA TYR A 27 -0.18 4.88 -0.59
C TYR A 27 0.03 4.56 0.89
N PHE A 28 1.25 4.19 1.26
CA PHE A 28 1.66 3.79 2.61
C PHE A 28 2.55 4.85 3.27
N PRO A 29 2.45 5.08 4.59
CA PRO A 29 1.58 4.38 5.52
C PRO A 29 0.14 4.87 5.44
N LYS A 30 -0.77 3.91 5.57
CA LYS A 30 -2.22 4.13 5.63
C LYS A 30 -2.73 3.67 6.99
N GLU A 31 -3.84 4.23 7.45
CA GLU A 31 -4.43 3.87 8.75
C GLU A 31 -4.89 2.39 8.80
N SER A 32 -5.34 1.85 7.67
CA SER A 32 -5.78 0.46 7.52
C SER A 32 -5.51 -0.10 6.12
N MET A 33 -5.32 -1.41 6.05
CA MET A 33 -5.20 -2.11 4.76
C MET A 33 -6.54 -2.22 4.05
N PRO A 34 -6.55 -2.10 2.71
CA PRO A 34 -7.77 -2.28 1.95
C PRO A 34 -8.24 -3.75 2.00
N THR A 35 -9.55 -3.91 1.95
CA THR A 35 -10.18 -5.23 1.81
C THR A 35 -10.36 -5.55 0.33
N CYS A 36 -10.13 -6.80 -0.05
CA CYS A 36 -10.41 -7.29 -1.40
C CYS A 36 -11.90 -7.08 -1.75
N PRO A 37 -12.23 -6.47 -2.89
CA PRO A 37 -13.62 -6.19 -3.27
C PRO A 37 -14.44 -7.47 -3.50
N TYR A 38 -13.79 -8.58 -3.84
CA TYR A 38 -14.42 -9.87 -4.13
C TYR A 38 -14.47 -10.80 -2.90
N CYS A 39 -13.32 -11.08 -2.29
CA CYS A 39 -13.22 -12.06 -1.21
C CYS A 39 -13.52 -11.51 0.19
N LYS A 40 -13.65 -10.18 0.32
CA LYS A 40 -13.87 -9.48 1.59
C LYS A 40 -12.83 -9.81 2.69
N VAL A 41 -11.59 -10.08 2.29
CA VAL A 41 -10.44 -10.29 3.19
C VAL A 41 -9.42 -9.17 3.04
N GLU A 42 -8.65 -8.91 4.09
CA GLU A 42 -7.55 -7.94 4.09
C GLU A 42 -6.51 -8.31 3.02
N MET A 43 -6.11 -7.32 2.22
CA MET A 43 -5.06 -7.50 1.21
C MET A 43 -3.68 -7.42 1.87
N ILE A 44 -2.66 -7.99 1.22
CA ILE A 44 -1.26 -7.98 1.68
C ILE A 44 -0.37 -7.21 0.70
N ILE A 45 0.74 -6.64 1.16
CA ILE A 45 1.70 -5.96 0.27
C ILE A 45 2.36 -7.00 -0.64
N LYS A 46 2.31 -6.75 -1.94
CA LYS A 46 3.00 -7.54 -2.97
C LYS A 46 4.35 -6.91 -3.30
N GLU A 47 4.37 -5.61 -3.57
CA GLU A 47 5.57 -4.89 -4.01
C GLU A 47 5.50 -3.40 -3.64
N VAL A 48 6.64 -2.79 -3.33
CA VAL A 48 6.77 -1.32 -3.20
C VAL A 48 7.09 -0.76 -4.58
N LEU A 49 6.24 0.13 -5.09
CA LEU A 49 6.40 0.71 -6.41
C LEU A 49 7.39 1.88 -6.32
N THR A 50 8.55 1.71 -6.93
CA THR A 50 9.50 2.81 -7.16
C THR A 50 9.24 3.42 -8.52
N GLU A 51 9.27 4.75 -8.64
CA GLU A 51 9.26 5.41 -9.95
C GLU A 51 10.41 4.87 -10.80
N GLY A 52 10.06 4.18 -11.89
CA GLY A 52 11.04 3.74 -12.88
C GLY A 52 11.65 4.97 -13.55
N LYS A 53 12.88 5.31 -13.19
CA LYS A 53 13.74 6.11 -14.07
C LYS A 53 14.12 5.21 -15.23
N TYR A 54 13.32 5.23 -16.30
CA TYR A 54 13.81 4.80 -17.59
C TYR A 54 14.95 5.77 -17.96
N GLY A 55 16.18 5.32 -17.77
CA GLY A 55 17.40 5.95 -18.27
C GLY A 55 17.71 5.51 -19.69
#